data_AF-A0A1G6GDL7-F1
#
_entry.id   AF-A0A1G6GDL7-F1
#
_cell.length_a   1.000
_cell.length_b   1.000
_cell.length_c   1.000
_cell.angle_alpha   90.00
_cell.angle_beta   90.00
_cell.angle_gamma   90.00
#
_symmetry.space_group_name_H-M   'P 1'
#
loop_
_entity.id
_entity.type
_entity.pdbx_description
1 polymer ?
#
loop_
_entity_poly.entity_id
_entity_poly.type
_entity_poly.pdbx_seq_one_letter_code
_entity_poly.pdbx_strand_id
1 'polypeptide(L)'
;MADSRLSTPGRISIWRRNSSDDDTFGRFAETFARFMGTPAFLGWMTVFVIIWVAINVIGLFGLKWDPYPFILLNLFFSTQASYSAPLILLAENRQTDRDHVRLAEDRKQASQSRADMDFLAREIASLRASVSEMATRDYIRSELRNELREMLAELDDDERDGEDQSRGEREWQRRTPVDRP
;
A
#
# COMPACT_ATOMS: atom_id res chain seq x y z
N MET A 1 -39.08 14.75 -28.08
CA MET A 1 -38.52 13.45 -27.63
C MET A 1 -38.21 13.58 -26.16
N ALA A 2 -39.09 13.05 -25.31
CA ALA A 2 -39.05 13.24 -23.86
C ALA A 2 -38.41 12.04 -23.16
N ASP A 3 -37.50 12.34 -22.24
CA ASP A 3 -37.25 11.69 -20.95
C ASP A 3 -37.29 10.15 -20.85
N SER A 4 -36.14 9.51 -21.10
CA SER A 4 -35.86 8.16 -20.58
C SER A 4 -35.29 8.26 -19.16
N ARG A 5 -36.18 8.51 -18.20
CA ARG A 5 -35.84 8.53 -16.77
C ARG A 5 -35.54 7.11 -16.27
N LEU A 6 -34.27 6.94 -15.88
CA LEU A 6 -33.84 6.35 -14.61
C LEU A 6 -34.71 5.19 -14.06
N SER A 7 -34.52 4.01 -14.64
CA SER A 7 -34.99 2.75 -14.07
C SER A 7 -33.98 2.24 -13.04
N THR A 8 -34.12 2.64 -11.79
CA THR A 8 -33.46 1.98 -10.66
C THR A 8 -34.53 1.31 -9.81
N PRO A 9 -34.69 -0.03 -9.85
CA PRO A 9 -35.66 -0.69 -9.00
C PRO A 9 -35.21 -0.59 -7.54
N GLY A 10 -36.13 -0.16 -6.69
CA GLY A 10 -35.94 0.04 -5.26
C GLY A 10 -35.52 -1.24 -4.55
N ARG A 11 -34.38 -1.17 -3.88
CA ARG A 11 -33.90 -2.21 -2.98
C ARG A 11 -34.59 -2.02 -1.62
N ILE A 12 -35.71 -2.70 -1.41
CA ILE A 12 -36.39 -2.75 -0.11
C ILE A 12 -35.49 -3.55 0.85
N SER A 13 -34.73 -2.87 1.71
CA SER A 13 -33.99 -3.53 2.80
C SER A 13 -34.90 -3.70 4.02
N ILE A 14 -35.60 -4.83 4.07
CA ILE A 14 -36.60 -5.16 5.10
C ILE A 14 -36.00 -5.63 6.43
N TRP A 15 -34.68 -5.51 6.62
CA TRP A 15 -34.00 -5.98 7.82
C TRP A 15 -33.50 -4.80 8.66
N ARG A 16 -34.36 -4.32 9.57
CA ARG A 16 -33.90 -3.53 10.72
C ARG A 16 -33.06 -4.46 11.59
N ARG A 17 -31.74 -4.38 11.45
CA ARG A 17 -30.79 -4.98 12.40
C ARG A 17 -30.98 -4.24 13.72
N ASN A 18 -31.50 -4.92 14.72
CA ASN A 18 -31.77 -4.35 16.04
C ASN A 18 -30.42 -4.13 16.74
N SER A 19 -29.87 -2.92 16.63
CA SER A 19 -28.54 -2.53 17.15
C SER A 19 -28.48 -2.39 18.68
N SER A 20 -29.57 -2.69 19.39
CA SER A 20 -29.66 -2.55 20.85
C SER A 20 -29.03 -3.71 21.64
N ASP A 21 -28.89 -4.89 21.05
CA ASP A 21 -28.19 -6.03 21.70
C ASP A 21 -26.66 -5.96 21.52
N ASP A 22 -26.17 -5.07 20.65
CA ASP A 22 -24.77 -5.05 20.26
C ASP A 22 -23.83 -4.44 21.31
N ASP A 23 -24.30 -3.52 22.16
CA ASP A 23 -23.42 -2.82 23.10
C ASP A 23 -23.13 -3.61 24.38
N THR A 24 -24.07 -4.48 24.78
CA THR A 24 -23.94 -5.29 26.01
C THR A 24 -23.12 -6.54 25.75
N PHE A 25 -23.38 -7.21 24.61
CA PHE A 25 -22.64 -8.40 24.21
C PHE A 25 -21.20 -8.08 23.78
N GLY A 26 -20.98 -6.92 23.13
CA GLY A 26 -19.65 -6.46 22.73
C GLY A 26 -18.70 -6.26 23.92
N ARG A 27 -19.18 -5.63 24.99
CA ARG A 27 -18.40 -5.43 26.23
C ARG A 27 -18.11 -6.76 26.95
N PHE A 28 -19.06 -7.69 26.94
CA PHE A 28 -18.88 -9.02 27.52
C PHE A 28 -17.81 -9.80 26.76
N ALA A 29 -17.88 -9.84 25.42
CA ALA A 29 -16.91 -10.51 24.57
C ALA A 29 -15.50 -9.91 24.69
N GLU A 30 -15.37 -8.59 24.77
CA GLU A 30 -14.08 -7.91 24.97
C GLU A 30 -13.44 -8.25 26.33
N THR A 31 -14.27 -8.40 27.36
CA THR A 31 -13.82 -8.84 28.69
C THR A 31 -13.43 -10.31 28.68
N PHE A 32 -14.24 -11.17 28.03
CA PHE A 32 -13.98 -12.60 27.89
C PHE A 32 -12.71 -12.89 27.07
N ALA A 33 -12.48 -12.14 25.99
CA ALA A 33 -11.28 -12.25 25.16
C ALA A 33 -10.02 -11.88 25.94
N ARG A 34 -10.06 -10.79 26.72
CA ARG A 34 -8.96 -10.42 27.63
C ARG A 34 -8.74 -11.46 28.72
N PHE A 35 -9.83 -12.06 29.22
CA PHE A 35 -9.76 -13.09 30.26
C PHE A 35 -9.15 -14.40 29.76
N MET A 36 -9.59 -14.92 28.61
CA MET A 36 -9.05 -16.17 28.02
C MET A 36 -7.61 -16.02 27.50
N GLY A 37 -7.19 -14.83 27.06
CA GLY A 37 -5.85 -14.59 26.55
C GLY A 37 -4.75 -14.51 27.62
N THR A 38 -5.11 -14.55 28.91
CA THR A 38 -4.16 -14.39 30.01
C THR A 38 -3.72 -15.76 30.55
N PRO A 39 -2.41 -16.02 30.77
CA PRO A 39 -1.92 -17.30 31.33
C PRO A 39 -2.49 -17.62 32.72
N ALA A 40 -2.97 -16.60 33.44
CA ALA A 40 -3.63 -16.76 34.73
C ALA A 40 -4.92 -17.59 34.66
N PHE A 41 -5.66 -17.55 33.54
CA PHE A 41 -6.90 -18.35 33.38
C PHE A 41 -6.60 -19.85 33.40
N LEU A 42 -5.59 -20.28 32.64
CA LEU A 42 -5.14 -21.68 32.63
C LEU A 42 -4.65 -22.13 34.01
N GLY A 43 -3.96 -21.25 34.74
CA GLY A 43 -3.52 -21.51 36.11
C GLY A 43 -4.70 -21.77 37.06
N TRP A 44 -5.69 -20.87 37.06
CA TRP A 44 -6.88 -21.01 37.91
C TRP A 44 -7.69 -22.28 37.58
N MET A 45 -7.90 -22.57 36.30
CA MET A 45 -8.62 -23.78 35.86
C MET A 45 -7.90 -25.06 36.27
N THR A 46 -6.57 -25.09 36.19
CA THR A 46 -5.76 -26.25 36.62
C THR A 46 -5.85 -26.45 38.13
N VAL A 47 -5.75 -25.37 38.91
CA VAL A 47 -5.91 -25.41 40.37
C VAL A 47 -7.30 -25.90 40.76
N PHE A 48 -8.35 -25.43 40.07
CA PHE A 48 -9.73 -25.91 40.29
C PHE A 48 -9.86 -27.43 40.08
N VAL A 49 -9.31 -27.95 38.98
CA VAL A 49 -9.32 -29.40 38.70
C VAL A 49 -8.56 -30.18 39.77
N ILE A 50 -7.38 -29.71 40.19
CA ILE A 50 -6.58 -30.35 41.24
C ILE A 50 -7.34 -30.37 42.57
N ILE A 51 -7.95 -29.26 42.96
CA ILE A 51 -8.75 -29.17 44.20
C ILE A 51 -9.95 -30.12 44.13
N TRP A 52 -10.65 -30.16 43.00
CA TRP A 52 -11.80 -31.05 42.81
C TRP A 52 -11.43 -32.53 42.98
N VAL A 53 -10.34 -32.93 42.32
CA VAL A 53 -9.80 -34.30 42.43
C VAL A 53 -9.35 -34.56 43.86
N ALA A 54 -8.64 -33.64 44.50
CA ALA A 54 -8.16 -33.79 45.87
C ALA A 54 -9.31 -33.97 46.87
N ILE A 55 -10.37 -33.16 46.79
CA ILE A 55 -11.57 -33.29 47.64
C ILE A 55 -12.23 -34.65 47.47
N ASN A 56 -12.36 -35.13 46.23
CA ASN A 56 -12.99 -36.42 45.92
C ASN A 56 -12.12 -37.63 46.33
N VAL A 57 -10.80 -37.53 46.17
CA VAL A 57 -9.84 -38.60 46.52
C VAL A 57 -9.67 -38.73 48.02
N ILE A 58 -9.54 -37.60 48.74
CA ILE A 58 -9.43 -37.58 50.21
C ILE A 58 -10.74 -38.05 50.85
N GLY A 59 -11.86 -38.00 50.10
CA GLY A 59 -13.16 -38.41 50.61
C GLY A 59 -13.55 -37.53 51.78
N LEU A 60 -13.49 -36.21 51.60
CA LEU A 60 -14.00 -35.27 52.58
C LEU A 60 -15.47 -35.69 52.84
N PHE A 61 -15.77 -36.15 54.06
CA PHE A 61 -17.06 -36.73 54.52
C PHE A 61 -17.33 -38.24 54.33
N GLY A 62 -16.37 -39.06 53.87
CA GLY A 62 -16.59 -40.51 53.74
C GLY A 62 -17.59 -40.92 52.64
N LEU A 63 -18.21 -39.95 51.97
CA LEU A 63 -18.97 -40.13 50.74
C LEU A 63 -18.08 -39.76 49.55
N LYS A 64 -17.81 -40.74 48.67
CA LYS A 64 -17.20 -40.48 47.36
C LYS A 64 -18.26 -39.85 46.44
N TRP A 65 -18.30 -38.52 46.39
CA TRP A 65 -19.24 -37.78 45.53
C TRP A 65 -18.99 -38.00 44.03
N ASP A 66 -17.74 -38.18 43.63
CA ASP A 66 -17.35 -38.45 42.23
C ASP A 66 -16.21 -39.50 42.18
N PRO A 67 -16.54 -40.81 42.26
CA PRO A 67 -15.55 -41.88 42.14
C PRO A 67 -14.87 -41.89 40.76
N TYR A 68 -13.63 -42.39 40.69
CA TYR A 68 -12.92 -42.60 39.42
C TYR A 68 -13.82 -43.38 38.44
N PRO A 69 -14.14 -42.88 37.23
CA PRO A 69 -13.39 -41.91 36.40
C PRO A 69 -13.84 -40.43 36.42
N PHE A 70 -14.42 -39.92 37.51
CA PHE A 70 -14.88 -38.51 37.66
C PHE A 70 -15.95 -38.08 36.65
N ILE A 71 -17.14 -38.69 36.73
CA ILE A 71 -18.24 -38.46 35.78
C ILE A 71 -18.78 -37.04 35.84
N LEU A 72 -18.81 -36.42 37.03
CA LEU A 72 -19.35 -35.08 37.21
C LEU A 72 -18.41 -34.03 36.62
N LEU A 73 -17.11 -34.19 36.83
CA LEU A 73 -16.10 -33.33 36.21
C LEU A 73 -16.18 -33.42 34.68
N ASN A 74 -16.33 -34.63 34.15
CA ASN A 74 -16.44 -34.83 32.71
C ASN A 74 -17.74 -34.23 32.13
N LEU A 75 -18.85 -34.35 32.86
CA LEU A 75 -20.13 -33.72 32.50
C LEU A 75 -20.01 -32.19 32.47
N PHE A 76 -19.30 -31.62 33.45
CA PHE A 76 -19.05 -30.19 33.52
C PHE A 76 -18.22 -29.71 32.31
N PHE A 77 -17.12 -30.39 31.98
CA PHE A 77 -16.32 -30.07 30.79
C PHE A 77 -17.11 -30.21 29.48
N SER A 78 -17.94 -31.26 29.37
CA SER A 78 -18.79 -31.46 28.20
C SER A 78 -19.81 -30.33 28.03
N THR A 79 -20.42 -29.90 29.13
CA THR A 79 -21.36 -28.76 29.13
C THR A 79 -20.64 -27.45 28.83
N GLN A 80 -19.43 -27.26 29.38
CA GLN A 80 -18.60 -26.08 29.15
C GLN A 80 -18.25 -25.95 27.66
N ALA A 81 -17.85 -27.04 27.01
CA ALA A 81 -17.61 -27.06 25.57
C ALA A 81 -18.89 -26.76 24.77
N SER A 82 -20.02 -27.38 25.14
CA SER A 82 -21.31 -27.20 24.46
C SER A 82 -21.83 -25.76 24.53
N TYR A 83 -21.70 -25.08 25.66
CA TYR A 83 -22.12 -23.68 25.82
C TYR A 83 -21.10 -22.68 25.24
N SER A 84 -19.83 -23.08 25.11
CA SER A 84 -18.81 -22.22 24.49
C SER A 84 -19.04 -22.04 22.99
N ALA A 85 -19.46 -23.09 22.27
CA ALA A 85 -19.71 -23.02 20.83
C ALA A 85 -20.65 -21.88 20.39
N PRO A 86 -21.86 -21.71 20.97
CA PRO A 86 -22.74 -20.60 20.60
C PRO A 86 -22.21 -19.22 21.03
N LEU A 87 -21.49 -19.12 22.15
CA LEU A 87 -20.85 -17.87 22.56
C LEU A 87 -19.71 -17.48 21.61
N ILE A 88 -18.91 -18.45 21.17
CA ILE A 88 -17.83 -18.25 20.20
C ILE A 88 -18.42 -17.83 18.85
N LEU A 89 -19.47 -18.50 18.37
CA LEU A 89 -20.17 -18.13 17.12
C LEU A 89 -20.69 -16.70 17.14
N LEU A 90 -21.20 -16.22 18.29
CA LEU A 90 -21.66 -14.84 18.42
C LEU A 90 -20.49 -13.84 18.50
N ALA A 91 -19.36 -14.24 19.09
CA ALA A 91 -18.13 -13.44 19.06
C ALA A 91 -17.53 -13.36 17.65
N GLU A 92 -17.58 -14.45 16.88
CA GLU A 92 -17.05 -14.55 15.52
C GLU A 92 -17.87 -13.71 14.52
N ASN A 93 -19.20 -13.78 14.56
CA ASN A 93 -20.09 -12.98 13.70
C ASN A 93 -19.75 -11.48 13.74
N ARG A 94 -19.30 -10.98 14.89
CA ARG A 94 -18.92 -9.57 15.06
C ARG A 94 -17.53 -9.23 14.55
N GLN A 95 -16.59 -10.18 14.62
CA GLN A 95 -15.29 -10.01 13.97
C GLN A 95 -15.50 -9.92 12.46
N THR A 96 -16.33 -10.80 11.90
CA THR A 96 -16.68 -10.79 10.47
C THR A 96 -17.35 -9.48 10.03
N ASP A 97 -18.27 -8.92 10.82
CA ASP A 97 -18.90 -7.62 10.51
C ASP A 97 -17.88 -6.46 10.52
N ARG A 98 -16.96 -6.42 11.49
CA ARG A 98 -15.87 -5.41 11.54
C ARG A 98 -14.90 -5.58 10.36
N ASP A 99 -14.56 -6.81 10.04
CA ASP A 99 -13.66 -7.12 8.92
C ASP A 99 -14.30 -6.74 7.59
N HIS A 100 -15.62 -6.89 7.45
CA HIS A 100 -16.35 -6.43 6.27
C HIS A 100 -16.27 -4.91 6.07
N VAL A 101 -16.38 -4.11 7.14
CA VAL A 101 -16.25 -2.65 7.07
C VAL A 101 -14.83 -2.25 6.70
N ARG A 102 -13.83 -2.85 7.36
CA ARG A 102 -12.41 -2.62 7.07
C ARG A 102 -12.07 -2.95 5.61
N LEU A 103 -12.57 -4.06 5.10
CA LEU A 103 -12.36 -4.48 3.71
C LEU A 103 -13.01 -3.52 2.71
N ALA A 104 -14.18 -2.97 3.03
CA ALA A 104 -14.85 -1.99 2.18
C ALA A 104 -14.08 -0.66 2.13
N GLU A 105 -13.56 -0.21 3.27
CA GLU A 105 -12.74 1.00 3.37
C GLU A 105 -11.40 0.84 2.64
N ASP A 106 -10.73 -0.30 2.82
CA ASP A 106 -9.48 -0.62 2.14
C ASP A 106 -9.65 -0.64 0.62
N ARG A 107 -10.76 -1.21 0.11
CA ARG A 107 -11.09 -1.14 -1.33
C ARG A 107 -11.25 0.30 -1.82
N LYS A 108 -11.92 1.15 -1.04
CA LYS A 108 -12.09 2.56 -1.39
C LYS A 108 -10.73 3.27 -1.41
N GLN A 109 -9.91 3.07 -0.39
CA GLN A 109 -8.57 3.65 -0.31
C GLN A 109 -7.67 3.17 -1.45
N ALA A 110 -7.71 1.88 -1.80
CA ALA A 110 -6.99 1.33 -2.94
C ALA A 110 -7.46 1.93 -4.27
N SER A 111 -8.76 2.16 -4.44
CA SER A 111 -9.28 2.81 -5.66
C SER A 111 -8.82 4.28 -5.78
N GLN A 112 -8.77 5.02 -4.67
CA GLN A 112 -8.26 6.39 -4.63
C GLN A 112 -6.76 6.43 -4.90
N SER A 113 -5.99 5.55 -4.25
CA SER A 113 -4.54 5.45 -4.45
C SER A 113 -4.18 5.15 -5.91
N ARG A 114 -4.94 4.27 -6.58
CA ARG A 114 -4.75 4.03 -8.02
C ARG A 114 -5.03 5.28 -8.86
N ALA A 115 -6.12 6.00 -8.58
CA ALA A 115 -6.44 7.22 -9.30
C ALA A 115 -5.36 8.31 -9.10
N ASP A 116 -4.83 8.44 -7.89
CA ASP A 116 -3.74 9.36 -7.58
C ASP A 116 -2.45 8.99 -8.31
N MET A 117 -2.10 7.69 -8.36
CA MET A 117 -0.96 7.21 -9.15
C MET A 117 -1.13 7.51 -10.64
N ASP A 118 -2.32 7.28 -11.20
CA ASP A 118 -2.61 7.59 -12.60
C ASP A 118 -2.51 9.10 -12.88
N PHE A 119 -2.97 9.93 -11.95
CA PHE A 119 -2.83 11.38 -12.05
C PHE A 119 -1.35 11.80 -12.02
N LEU A 120 -0.58 11.30 -11.05
CA LEU A 120 0.85 11.57 -10.94
C LEU A 120 1.62 11.09 -12.18
N ALA A 121 1.27 9.93 -12.73
CA ALA A 121 1.89 9.42 -13.95
C ALA A 121 1.63 10.35 -15.16
N ARG A 122 0.42 10.89 -15.29
CA ARG A 122 0.08 11.87 -16.32
C ARG A 122 0.82 13.19 -16.12
N GLU A 123 0.91 13.66 -14.88
CA GLU A 123 1.61 14.89 -14.55
C GLU A 123 3.12 14.78 -14.78
N ILE A 124 3.72 13.64 -14.46
CA ILE A 124 5.12 13.36 -14.77
C ILE A 124 5.33 13.28 -16.30
N ALA A 125 4.40 12.68 -17.03
CA ALA A 125 4.47 12.61 -18.48
C ALA A 125 4.37 13.99 -19.15
N SER A 126 3.46 14.86 -18.68
CA SER A 126 3.32 16.23 -19.17
C SER A 126 4.55 17.07 -18.82
N LEU A 127 5.04 16.99 -17.58
CA LEU A 127 6.26 17.67 -17.15
C LEU A 127 7.47 17.24 -17.99
N ARG A 128 7.63 15.94 -18.23
CA ARG A 128 8.70 15.40 -19.08
C ARG A 128 8.62 15.93 -20.52
N ALA A 129 7.41 16.02 -21.07
CA ALA A 129 7.21 16.57 -22.42
C ALA A 129 7.64 18.04 -22.48
N SER A 130 7.21 18.87 -21.52
CA SER A 130 7.60 20.29 -21.45
C SER A 130 9.12 20.48 -21.27
N VAL A 131 9.76 19.66 -20.43
CA VAL A 131 11.23 19.71 -20.25
C VAL A 131 11.95 19.28 -21.52
N SER A 132 11.48 18.24 -22.21
CA SER A 132 12.06 17.78 -23.46
C SER A 132 12.02 18.87 -24.54
N GLU A 133 10.90 19.57 -24.68
CA GLU A 133 10.76 20.61 -25.71
C GLU A 133 11.72 21.80 -25.48
N MET A 134 11.90 22.21 -24.23
CA MET A 134 12.87 23.25 -23.86
C MET A 134 14.31 22.78 -24.11
N ALA A 135 14.66 21.59 -23.63
CA ALA A 135 16.00 21.03 -23.80
C ALA A 135 16.36 20.84 -25.28
N THR A 136 15.46 20.30 -26.09
CA THR A 136 15.67 20.11 -27.53
C THR A 136 15.84 21.45 -28.26
N ARG A 137 15.03 22.46 -27.93
CA ARG A 137 15.12 23.78 -28.57
C ARG A 137 16.44 24.49 -28.26
N ASP A 138 16.84 24.54 -27.00
CA ASP A 138 18.06 25.24 -26.61
C ASP A 138 19.32 24.51 -27.09
N TYR A 139 19.32 23.16 -27.03
CA TYR A 139 20.41 22.33 -27.54
C TYR A 139 20.58 22.45 -29.06
N ILE A 140 19.50 22.31 -29.83
CA ILE A 140 19.56 22.47 -31.31
C ILE A 140 20.05 23.89 -31.65
N ARG A 141 19.59 24.90 -30.92
CA ARG A 141 19.97 26.30 -31.17
C ARG A 141 21.43 26.58 -30.83
N SER A 142 21.96 25.99 -29.75
CA SER A 142 23.37 26.13 -29.40
C SER A 142 24.26 25.43 -30.42
N GLU A 143 23.87 24.22 -30.85
CA GLU A 143 24.65 23.44 -31.82
C GLU A 143 24.71 24.15 -33.17
N LEU A 144 23.55 24.56 -33.71
CA LEU A 144 23.48 25.33 -34.95
C LEU A 144 24.30 26.63 -34.88
N ARG A 145 24.30 27.33 -33.74
CA ARG A 145 25.13 28.54 -33.58
C ARG A 145 26.62 28.22 -33.52
N ASN A 146 26.98 27.10 -32.93
CA ASN A 146 28.38 26.71 -32.80
C ASN A 146 28.94 26.33 -34.17
N GLU A 147 28.22 25.50 -34.92
CA GLU A 147 28.58 25.07 -36.27
C GLU A 147 28.61 26.25 -37.26
N LEU A 148 27.66 27.18 -37.17
CA LEU A 148 27.70 28.43 -37.95
C LEU A 148 28.91 29.31 -37.61
N ARG A 149 29.31 29.39 -36.34
CA ARG A 149 30.50 30.14 -35.92
C ARG A 149 31.77 29.49 -36.45
N GLU A 150 31.83 28.17 -36.44
CA GLU A 150 32.97 27.40 -36.95
C GLU A 150 33.16 27.62 -38.45
N MET A 151 32.10 27.45 -39.26
CA MET A 151 32.16 27.72 -40.70
C MET A 151 32.54 29.17 -41.02
N LEU A 152 32.02 30.14 -40.25
CA LEU A 152 32.38 31.55 -40.43
C LEU A 152 33.84 31.84 -40.06
N ALA A 153 34.37 31.17 -39.03
CA ALA A 153 35.77 31.32 -38.64
C ALA A 153 36.71 30.72 -39.69
N GLU A 154 36.35 29.58 -40.28
CA GLU A 154 37.12 28.95 -41.36
C GLU A 154 37.17 29.85 -42.61
N LEU A 155 36.06 30.48 -43.00
CA LEU A 155 36.02 31.46 -44.09
C LEU A 155 36.87 32.71 -43.82
N ASP A 156 36.87 33.24 -42.59
CA ASP A 156 37.69 34.41 -42.22
C ASP A 156 39.19 34.07 -42.21
N ASP A 157 39.57 32.85 -41.78
CA ASP A 157 40.94 32.36 -41.84
C ASP A 157 41.40 32.10 -43.29
N ASP A 158 40.55 31.54 -44.16
CA ASP A 158 40.83 31.36 -45.59
C ASP A 158 41.04 32.71 -46.32
N GLU A 159 40.23 33.74 -45.99
CA GLU A 159 40.41 35.09 -46.53
C GLU A 159 41.75 35.68 -46.08
N ARG A 160 42.10 35.54 -44.79
CA ARG A 160 43.38 36.04 -44.25
C ARG A 160 44.58 35.32 -44.86
N ASP A 161 44.53 34.01 -45.01
CA ASP A 161 45.60 33.21 -45.61
C ASP A 161 45.77 33.54 -47.10
N GLY A 162 44.68 33.81 -47.81
CA GLY A 162 44.71 34.31 -49.19
C GLY A 162 45.33 35.69 -49.31
N GLU A 163 45.05 36.60 -48.37
CA GLU A 163 45.68 37.93 -48.31
C GLU A 163 47.18 37.87 -48.00
N ASP A 164 47.59 37.00 -47.07
CA ASP A 164 48.99 36.82 -46.68
C ASP A 164 49.80 36.08 -47.76
N GLN A 165 49.23 35.08 -48.44
CA GLN A 165 49.84 34.49 -49.64
C GLN A 165 49.99 35.52 -50.76
N SER A 166 48.95 36.33 -51.02
CA SER A 166 49.01 37.40 -52.00
C SER A 166 50.04 38.48 -51.64
N ARG A 167 50.22 38.79 -50.34
CA ARG A 167 51.31 39.68 -49.87
C ARG A 167 52.68 39.03 -50.03
N GLY A 168 52.82 37.76 -49.65
CA GLY A 168 54.07 37.00 -49.77
C GLY A 168 54.53 36.85 -51.22
N GLU A 169 53.64 36.49 -52.14
CA GLU A 169 53.94 36.40 -53.59
C GLU A 169 54.39 37.74 -54.16
N ARG A 170 53.74 38.84 -53.76
CA ARG A 170 54.15 40.21 -54.14
C ARG A 170 55.54 40.55 -53.60
N GLU A 171 55.95 39.99 -52.47
CA GLU A 171 57.30 40.18 -51.91
C GLU A 171 58.34 39.25 -52.56
N TRP A 172 57.98 37.99 -52.86
CA TRP A 172 58.83 37.06 -53.60
C TRP A 172 59.14 37.55 -55.02
N GLN A 173 58.14 38.09 -55.75
CA GLN A 173 58.34 38.73 -57.05
C GLN A 173 59.23 39.99 -56.99
N ARG A 174 59.32 40.66 -55.84
CA ARG A 174 60.27 41.78 -55.64
C ARG A 174 61.69 41.31 -55.32
N ARG A 175 61.88 40.07 -54.84
CA ARG A 175 63.18 39.55 -54.38
C ARG A 175 63.90 38.62 -55.35
N THR A 176 63.24 38.05 -56.36
CA THR A 176 63.89 37.15 -57.33
C THR A 176 64.67 37.93 -58.42
N PRO A 177 66.01 37.83 -58.49
CA PRO A 177 66.77 38.32 -59.64
C PRO A 177 66.64 37.31 -60.79
N VAL A 178 66.20 37.79 -61.95
CA VAL A 178 66.15 36.99 -63.18
C VAL A 178 67.56 36.83 -63.72
N ASP A 179 68.24 35.74 -63.37
CA ASP A 179 69.44 35.28 -64.08
C ASP A 179 69.02 34.36 -65.23
N ARG A 180 69.28 34.80 -66.46
CA ARG A 180 69.14 34.01 -67.68
C ARG A 180 70.52 33.48 -68.10
N PRO A 181 70.66 32.21 -68.46
CA PRO A 181 71.76 31.79 -69.33
C PRO A 181 71.56 32.31 -70.77
#